data_AF-A0ABC8LFH0-F1
#
_entry.id   AF-A0ABC8LFH0-F1
#
_cell.length_a   1.000
_cell.length_b   1.000
_cell.length_c   1.000
_cell.angle_alpha   90.00
_cell.angle_beta   90.00
_cell.angle_gamma   90.00
#
_symmetry.space_group_name_H-M   'P 1'
#
loop_
_entity.id
_entity.type
_entity.pdbx_description
1 polymer ?
#
loop_
_entity_poly.entity_id
_entity_poly.type
_entity_poly.pdbx_seq_one_letter_code
_entity_poly.pdbx_strand_id
1 'polypeptide(L)'
;MEGKKDENNFFANMKQDIDQITKQEEEVLKKRISNHPLYGLLLQSHLKCLKVCSDDFDLPEIMNPQDDLDLTKLSLHSDSSLEATTSPELDQFMEAYCSTLMELKEAMDKPLIETQRFVDAVYTQLNDISAVRFVDAATCGCVCGNVLKNFCSFH
;
A
#
# COMPACT_ATOMS: atom_id res chain seq x y z
N MET A 1 -32.75 55.88 -10.02
CA MET A 1 -32.51 54.44 -10.22
C MET A 1 -31.71 53.93 -9.02
N GLU A 2 -32.37 53.74 -7.87
CA GLU A 2 -31.73 53.22 -6.65
C GLU A 2 -32.62 52.08 -6.15
N GLY A 3 -32.15 50.85 -6.31
CA GLY A 3 -32.91 49.65 -5.93
C GLY A 3 -32.21 48.33 -6.25
N LYS A 4 -30.87 48.32 -6.36
CA LYS A 4 -30.09 47.11 -6.68
C LYS A 4 -28.99 46.78 -5.65
N LYS A 5 -28.93 47.49 -4.53
CA LYS A 5 -27.86 47.33 -3.53
C LYS A 5 -28.21 46.33 -2.43
N ASP A 6 -29.50 46.14 -2.16
CA ASP A 6 -29.96 45.36 -0.99
C ASP A 6 -30.08 43.86 -1.31
N GLU A 7 -30.44 43.51 -2.55
CA GLU A 7 -30.47 42.11 -3.00
C GLU A 7 -29.08 41.47 -3.01
N ASN A 8 -28.05 42.22 -3.46
CA ASN A 8 -26.67 41.73 -3.48
C ASN A 8 -26.13 41.43 -2.07
N ASN A 9 -26.52 42.21 -1.05
CA ASN A 9 -26.14 41.92 0.33
C ASN A 9 -26.91 40.73 0.91
N PHE A 10 -28.18 40.54 0.54
CA PHE A 10 -28.97 39.40 1.02
C PHE A 10 -28.43 38.05 0.51
N PHE A 11 -28.16 37.94 -0.79
CA PHE A 11 -27.58 36.72 -1.37
C PHE A 11 -26.16 36.45 -0.86
N ALA A 12 -25.36 37.49 -0.60
CA ALA A 12 -24.02 37.35 -0.03
C ALA A 12 -24.05 36.82 1.41
N ASN A 13 -24.96 37.33 2.24
CA ASN A 13 -25.13 36.84 3.62
C ASN A 13 -25.64 35.40 3.64
N MET A 14 -26.64 35.05 2.81
CA MET A 14 -27.14 33.68 2.71
C MET A 14 -26.05 32.69 2.27
N LYS A 15 -25.20 33.08 1.31
CA LYS A 15 -24.05 32.27 0.90
C LYS A 15 -23.07 32.08 2.07
N GLN A 16 -22.78 33.13 2.81
CA GLN A 16 -21.89 33.09 3.96
C GLN A 16 -22.44 32.21 5.10
N ASP A 17 -23.77 32.21 5.30
CA ASP A 17 -24.43 31.33 6.27
C ASP A 17 -24.37 29.86 5.84
N ILE A 18 -24.59 29.58 4.54
CA ILE A 18 -24.44 28.22 3.98
C ILE A 18 -22.99 27.72 4.11
N ASP A 19 -22.01 28.57 3.80
CA ASP A 19 -20.58 28.23 3.93
C ASP A 19 -20.20 27.98 5.40
N GLN A 20 -20.83 28.66 6.36
CA GLN A 20 -20.63 28.40 7.79
C GLN A 20 -21.28 27.09 8.25
N ILE A 21 -22.52 26.82 7.81
CA ILE A 21 -23.24 25.59 8.15
C ILE A 21 -22.48 24.37 7.61
N THR A 22 -22.07 24.40 6.35
CA THR A 22 -21.31 23.31 5.71
C THR A 22 -19.99 23.04 6.42
N LYS A 23 -19.25 24.09 6.81
CA LYS A 23 -18.02 23.94 7.60
C LYS A 23 -18.29 23.32 8.98
N GLN A 24 -19.38 23.71 9.64
CA GLN A 24 -19.74 23.13 10.93
C GLN A 24 -20.12 21.65 10.80
N GLU A 25 -20.85 21.28 9.75
CA GLU A 25 -21.18 19.89 9.44
C GLU A 25 -19.92 19.06 9.15
N GLU A 26 -18.95 19.62 8.41
CA GLU A 26 -17.66 18.98 8.14
C GLU A 26 -16.90 18.67 9.44
N GLU A 27 -16.83 19.64 10.37
CA GLU A 27 -16.14 19.43 11.65
C GLU A 27 -16.85 18.42 12.55
N VAL A 28 -18.19 18.40 12.53
CA VAL A 28 -18.98 17.37 13.22
C VAL A 28 -18.71 15.99 12.60
N LEU A 29 -18.67 15.89 11.28
CA LEU A 29 -18.40 14.65 10.57
C LEU A 29 -16.97 14.15 10.85
N LYS A 30 -15.96 15.02 10.77
CA LYS A 30 -14.57 14.67 11.13
C LYS A 30 -14.48 14.13 12.55
N LYS A 31 -15.17 14.76 13.50
CA LYS A 31 -15.20 14.31 14.90
C LYS A 31 -15.87 12.94 15.06
N ARG A 32 -16.93 12.68 14.30
CA ARG A 32 -17.58 11.36 14.27
C ARG A 32 -16.64 10.30 13.69
N ILE A 33 -15.96 10.61 12.60
CA ILE A 33 -14.97 9.73 11.96
C ILE A 33 -13.82 9.45 12.93
N SER A 34 -13.22 10.47 13.56
CA SER A 34 -12.06 10.31 14.43
C SER A 34 -12.35 9.56 15.73
N ASN A 35 -13.60 9.64 16.21
CA ASN A 35 -14.04 8.94 17.43
C ASN A 35 -14.61 7.55 17.13
N HIS A 36 -14.63 7.13 15.86
CA HIS A 36 -15.21 5.85 15.46
C HIS A 36 -14.32 4.69 15.95
N PRO A 37 -14.88 3.59 16.48
CA PRO A 37 -14.11 2.43 16.95
C PRO A 37 -13.15 1.86 15.88
N LEU A 38 -13.57 1.87 14.62
CA LEU A 38 -12.77 1.39 13.48
C LEU A 38 -11.72 2.39 12.96
N TYR A 39 -11.67 3.64 13.45
CA TYR A 39 -10.76 4.65 12.92
C TYR A 39 -9.27 4.25 13.02
N GLY A 40 -8.89 3.57 14.10
CA GLY A 40 -7.54 3.04 14.25
C GLY A 40 -7.19 1.97 13.21
N LEU A 41 -8.11 1.03 12.96
CA LEU A 41 -7.95 -0.02 11.94
C LEU A 41 -7.86 0.58 10.52
N LEU A 42 -8.70 1.58 10.24
CA LEU A 42 -8.69 2.33 8.99
C LEU A 42 -7.32 2.94 8.73
N LEU A 43 -6.80 3.68 9.72
CA LEU A 43 -5.51 4.36 9.61
C LEU A 43 -4.38 3.34 9.42
N GLN A 44 -4.38 2.25 10.17
CA GLN A 44 -3.38 1.21 10.04
C GLN A 44 -3.40 0.53 8.66
N SER A 45 -4.59 0.18 8.16
CA SER A 45 -4.75 -0.39 6.82
C SER A 45 -4.24 0.56 5.73
N HIS A 46 -4.47 1.87 5.92
CA HIS A 46 -4.01 2.89 5.00
C HIS A 46 -2.47 3.02 5.03
N LEU A 47 -1.86 3.01 6.20
CA LEU A 47 -0.41 3.04 6.36
C LEU A 47 0.26 1.79 5.75
N LYS A 48 -0.35 0.61 5.92
CA LYS A 48 0.12 -0.63 5.28
C LYS A 48 0.11 -0.52 3.76
N CYS A 49 -0.91 0.09 3.15
CA CYS A 49 -0.93 0.34 1.71
C CYS A 49 0.21 1.27 1.28
N LEU A 50 0.42 2.38 1.98
CA LEU A 50 1.50 3.34 1.68
C LEU A 50 2.88 2.71 1.76
N LYS A 51 3.09 1.80 2.71
CA LYS A 51 4.35 1.05 2.87
C LYS A 51 4.65 0.16 1.67
N VAL A 52 3.64 -0.44 1.04
CA VAL A 52 3.84 -1.22 -0.20
C VAL A 52 4.18 -0.29 -1.38
N CYS A 53 3.67 0.94 -1.39
CA CYS A 53 3.97 1.92 -2.44
C CYS A 53 5.36 2.56 -2.33
N SER A 54 6.00 2.50 -1.16
CA SER A 54 7.21 3.27 -0.86
C SER A 54 8.21 2.40 -0.10
N ASP A 55 9.34 2.09 -0.73
CA ASP A 55 10.44 1.35 -0.08
C ASP A 55 11.09 2.16 1.06
N ASP A 56 10.98 3.51 1.02
CA ASP A 56 11.76 4.46 1.84
C ASP A 56 10.93 5.42 2.72
N PHE A 57 9.63 5.18 2.94
CA PHE A 57 8.90 6.08 3.82
C PHE A 57 9.34 5.85 5.28
N ASP A 58 10.00 6.84 5.88
CA ASP A 58 10.12 7.04 7.34
C ASP A 58 8.70 7.29 7.90
N LEU A 59 7.85 6.28 7.80
CA LEU A 59 6.52 6.28 8.36
C LEU A 59 6.71 6.27 9.88
N PRO A 60 6.04 7.17 10.64
CA PRO A 60 6.23 7.22 12.08
C PRO A 60 6.04 5.82 12.69
N GLU A 61 6.89 5.50 13.68
CA GLU A 61 7.03 4.23 14.39
C GLU A 61 5.79 3.89 15.23
N ILE A 62 4.60 3.89 14.60
CA ILE A 62 3.31 3.53 15.18
C ILE A 62 2.93 2.10 14.77
N MET A 63 3.67 1.48 13.85
CA MET A 63 3.46 0.12 13.38
C MET A 63 4.44 -0.83 14.06
N ASN A 64 4.04 -1.44 15.18
CA ASN A 64 4.65 -2.69 15.60
C ASN A 64 4.13 -3.81 14.66
N PRO A 65 5.00 -4.53 13.95
CA PRO A 65 4.59 -5.59 13.01
C PRO A 65 3.99 -6.83 13.70
N GLN A 66 3.93 -6.86 15.03
CA GLN A 66 3.41 -7.97 15.82
C GLN A 66 1.87 -7.97 15.98
N ASP A 67 1.21 -6.85 15.63
CA ASP A 67 -0.24 -6.67 15.81
C ASP A 67 -1.08 -7.16 14.63
N ASP A 68 -0.50 -7.81 13.62
CA ASP A 68 -1.22 -8.32 12.44
C ASP A 68 -2.20 -9.47 12.77
N LEU A 69 -1.98 -10.19 13.88
CA LEU A 69 -2.80 -11.35 14.27
C LEU A 69 -4.03 -10.99 15.13
N ASP A 70 -4.05 -9.81 15.76
CA ASP A 70 -5.12 -9.43 16.71
C ASP A 70 -6.27 -8.61 16.05
N LEU A 71 -6.12 -8.26 14.76
CA LEU A 71 -7.06 -7.38 14.04
C LEU A 71 -8.42 -8.03 13.76
N THR A 72 -8.45 -9.33 13.51
CA THR A 72 -9.71 -10.08 13.37
C THR A 72 -10.47 -10.20 14.70
N LYS A 73 -9.76 -10.08 15.83
CA LYS A 73 -10.32 -10.23 17.17
C LYS A 73 -10.87 -8.92 17.73
N LEU A 74 -10.25 -7.79 17.38
CA LEU A 74 -10.73 -6.45 17.76
C LEU A 74 -12.03 -6.07 17.04
N SER A 75 -12.27 -6.58 15.83
CA SER A 75 -13.52 -6.36 15.09
C SER A 75 -14.74 -7.06 15.71
N LEU A 76 -14.56 -8.00 16.64
CA LEU A 76 -15.64 -8.82 17.22
C LEU A 76 -15.97 -8.48 18.69
N HIS A 77 -15.17 -7.64 19.33
CA HIS A 77 -15.41 -7.18 20.70
C HIS A 77 -15.77 -5.68 20.72
N SER A 78 -16.82 -5.32 19.98
CA SER A 78 -17.52 -4.05 20.22
C SER A 78 -18.26 -4.18 21.54
N ASP A 79 -17.66 -3.70 22.63
CA ASP A 79 -18.36 -3.50 23.89
C ASP A 79 -19.59 -2.61 23.62
N SER A 80 -20.76 -3.22 23.77
CA SER A 80 -22.13 -2.73 23.46
C SER A 80 -22.55 -1.42 24.16
N SER A 81 -21.63 -0.71 24.83
CA SER A 81 -21.92 0.53 25.57
C SER A 81 -21.79 1.83 24.75
N LEU A 82 -21.29 1.78 23.52
CA LEU A 82 -21.06 2.96 22.66
C LEU A 82 -21.94 3.05 21.41
N GLU A 83 -22.91 2.13 21.25
CA GLU A 83 -23.82 2.07 20.08
C GLU A 83 -24.75 3.28 19.91
N ALA A 84 -24.74 4.25 20.82
CA ALA A 84 -25.65 5.39 20.76
C ALA A 84 -25.17 6.58 19.91
N THR A 85 -23.99 6.52 19.25
CA THR A 85 -23.37 7.73 18.66
C THR A 85 -22.91 7.67 17.20
N THR A 86 -22.83 6.50 16.57
CA THR A 86 -22.46 6.38 15.14
C THR A 86 -23.70 6.05 14.31
N SER A 87 -23.78 6.61 13.10
CA SER A 87 -24.85 6.30 12.14
C SER A 87 -24.49 5.04 11.35
N PRO A 88 -25.45 4.17 10.98
CA PRO A 88 -25.18 2.92 10.25
C PRO A 88 -24.47 3.14 8.91
N GLU A 89 -24.68 4.29 8.28
CA GLU A 89 -23.97 4.71 7.07
C GLU A 89 -22.47 4.92 7.31
N LEU A 90 -22.08 5.45 8.47
CA LEU A 90 -20.69 5.65 8.84
C LEU A 90 -20.01 4.32 9.15
N ASP A 91 -20.72 3.42 9.83
CA ASP A 91 -20.22 2.08 10.14
C ASP A 91 -19.92 1.33 8.83
N GLN A 92 -20.88 1.33 7.90
CA GLN A 92 -20.71 0.73 6.57
C GLN A 92 -19.55 1.37 5.78
N PHE A 93 -19.43 2.69 5.83
CA PHE A 93 -18.32 3.40 5.18
C PHE A 93 -16.97 2.96 5.76
N MET A 94 -16.85 2.90 7.08
CA MET A 94 -15.60 2.52 7.76
C MET A 94 -15.19 1.09 7.42
N GLU A 95 -16.13 0.15 7.44
CA GLU A 95 -15.91 -1.25 7.07
C GLU A 95 -15.50 -1.41 5.60
N ALA A 96 -16.27 -0.79 4.70
CA ALA A 96 -15.99 -0.87 3.25
C ALA A 96 -14.62 -0.29 2.93
N TYR A 97 -14.26 0.85 3.53
CA TYR A 97 -12.97 1.48 3.31
C TYR A 97 -11.81 0.60 3.81
N CYS A 98 -11.93 0.01 5.00
CA CYS A 98 -10.94 -0.93 5.51
C CYS A 98 -10.77 -2.13 4.56
N SER A 99 -11.87 -2.72 4.09
CA SER A 99 -11.85 -3.85 3.15
C SER A 99 -11.16 -3.47 1.85
N THR A 100 -11.54 -2.35 1.25
CA THR A 100 -10.96 -1.87 -0.01
C THR A 100 -9.46 -1.59 0.10
N LEU A 101 -8.99 -1.05 1.24
CA LEU A 101 -7.55 -0.87 1.47
C LEU A 101 -6.82 -2.22 1.55
N MET A 102 -7.40 -3.21 2.23
CA MET A 102 -6.79 -4.54 2.33
C MET A 102 -6.67 -5.22 0.97
N GLU A 103 -7.74 -5.17 0.17
CA GLU A 103 -7.76 -5.68 -1.21
C GLU A 103 -6.74 -4.94 -2.09
N LEU A 104 -6.63 -3.61 -1.96
CA LEU A 104 -5.65 -2.81 -2.69
C LEU A 104 -4.23 -3.22 -2.33
N LYS A 105 -3.93 -3.40 -1.04
CA LYS A 105 -2.61 -3.87 -0.58
C LYS A 105 -2.25 -5.22 -1.21
N GLU A 106 -3.15 -6.19 -1.16
CA GLU A 106 -2.91 -7.52 -1.76
C GLU A 106 -2.71 -7.44 -3.28
N ALA A 107 -3.51 -6.61 -3.96
CA ALA A 107 -3.39 -6.40 -5.39
C ALA A 107 -2.05 -5.75 -5.79
N MET A 108 -1.46 -4.94 -4.90
CA MET A 108 -0.14 -4.31 -5.08
C MET A 108 1.01 -5.25 -4.74
N ASP A 109 0.93 -5.98 -3.62
CA ASP A 109 1.98 -6.90 -3.16
C ASP A 109 2.20 -8.05 -4.15
N LYS A 110 1.11 -8.59 -4.73
CA LYS A 110 1.17 -9.75 -5.62
C LYS A 110 2.11 -9.55 -6.83
N PRO A 111 1.96 -8.51 -7.68
CA PRO A 111 2.86 -8.29 -8.81
C PRO A 111 4.29 -7.97 -8.39
N LEU A 112 4.51 -7.32 -7.23
CA LEU A 112 5.85 -7.05 -6.71
C LEU A 112 6.57 -8.37 -6.35
N ILE A 113 5.89 -9.23 -5.60
CA ILE A 113 6.45 -10.54 -5.21
C ILE A 113 6.68 -11.42 -6.44
N GLU A 114 5.76 -11.42 -7.40
CA GLU A 114 5.90 -12.18 -8.65
C GLU A 114 7.11 -11.70 -9.47
N THR A 115 7.28 -10.38 -9.58
CA THR A 115 8.44 -9.78 -10.26
C THR A 115 9.74 -10.15 -9.56
N GLN A 116 9.80 -10.04 -8.23
CA GLN A 116 10.98 -10.40 -7.46
C GLN A 116 11.37 -11.87 -7.69
N ARG A 117 10.39 -12.79 -7.60
CA ARG A 117 10.63 -14.21 -7.87
C ARG A 117 11.12 -14.46 -9.29
N PHE A 118 10.55 -13.76 -10.27
CA PHE A 118 10.98 -13.87 -11.66
C PHE A 118 12.45 -13.42 -11.82
N VAL A 119 12.80 -12.28 -11.25
CA VAL A 119 14.16 -11.72 -11.29
C VAL A 119 15.16 -12.67 -10.62
N ASP A 120 14.84 -13.20 -9.43
CA ASP A 120 15.69 -14.15 -8.72
C ASP A 120 15.91 -15.46 -9.51
N ALA A 121 14.86 -15.94 -10.18
CA ALA A 121 14.95 -17.12 -11.04
C ALA A 121 15.86 -16.87 -12.25
N VAL A 122 15.81 -15.68 -12.85
CA VAL A 122 16.70 -15.30 -13.96
C VAL A 122 18.16 -15.19 -13.49
N TYR A 123 18.41 -14.54 -12.35
CA TYR A 123 19.77 -14.44 -11.78
C TYR A 123 20.36 -15.82 -11.46
N THR A 124 19.55 -16.73 -10.92
CA THR A 124 19.99 -18.11 -10.66
C THR A 124 20.44 -18.81 -11.94
N GLN A 125 19.63 -18.72 -13.02
CA GLN A 125 19.99 -19.30 -14.31
C GLN A 125 21.26 -18.69 -14.91
N LEU A 126 21.43 -17.37 -14.81
CA LEU A 126 22.65 -16.69 -15.29
C LEU A 126 23.89 -17.13 -14.52
N ASN A 127 23.77 -17.28 -13.20
CA ASN A 127 24.85 -17.76 -12.35
C ASN A 127 25.25 -19.20 -12.70
N ASP A 128 24.28 -20.09 -12.92
CA ASP A 128 24.55 -21.47 -13.32
C ASP A 128 25.31 -21.54 -14.64
N ILE A 129 24.89 -20.75 -15.65
CA ILE A 129 25.60 -20.69 -16.95
C ILE A 129 27.02 -20.15 -16.77
N SER A 130 27.20 -19.12 -15.95
CA SER A 130 28.52 -18.54 -15.68
C SER A 130 29.43 -19.53 -14.93
N ALA A 131 28.90 -20.30 -13.98
CA ALA A 131 29.64 -21.31 -13.25
C ALA A 131 30.09 -22.45 -14.17
N VAL A 132 29.22 -22.91 -15.08
CA VAL A 132 29.58 -23.91 -16.10
C VAL A 132 30.73 -23.42 -16.98
N ARG A 133 30.77 -22.11 -17.31
CA ARG A 133 31.86 -21.51 -18.10
C ARG A 133 33.21 -21.48 -17.38
N PHE A 134 33.24 -21.44 -16.05
CA PHE A 134 34.48 -21.50 -15.26
C PHE A 134 34.99 -22.94 -15.04
N VAL A 135 34.09 -23.92 -14.98
CA VAL A 135 34.48 -25.34 -14.80
C VAL A 135 35.04 -25.94 -16.10
N ASP A 136 34.58 -25.51 -17.27
CA ASP A 136 35.13 -25.94 -18.57
C ASP A 136 36.54 -25.38 -18.85
N ALA A 137 36.90 -24.23 -18.27
CA ALA A 137 38.25 -23.67 -18.41
C ALA A 137 39.28 -24.40 -17.51
N ALA A 138 38.87 -24.87 -16.33
CA ALA A 138 39.74 -25.62 -15.41
C ALA A 138 39.79 -27.14 -15.71
N THR A 139 38.85 -27.66 -16.51
CA THR A 139 38.80 -29.09 -16.87
C THR A 139 39.14 -29.37 -18.33
N CYS A 140 39.70 -28.41 -19.07
CA CYS A 140 40.49 -28.75 -20.26
C CYS A 140 41.82 -29.36 -19.83
N GLY A 141 41.76 -30.55 -19.21
CA GLY A 141 42.84 -31.49 -19.24
C GLY A 141 43.03 -31.86 -20.70
N CYS A 142 43.95 -31.18 -21.38
CA CYS A 142 44.48 -31.64 -22.65
C CYS A 142 45.08 -33.04 -22.41
N VAL A 143 44.27 -34.08 -22.57
CA VAL A 143 44.79 -35.41 -22.89
C VAL A 143 45.28 -35.27 -24.31
N CYS A 144 46.58 -35.01 -24.43
CA CYS A 144 47.32 -35.15 -25.66
C CYS A 144 47.30 -36.62 -26.11
N GLY A 145 46.16 -37.04 -26.69
CA GLY A 145 46.04 -38.25 -27.48
C GLY A 145 46.73 -38.03 -28.83
N ASN A 146 47.82 -38.74 -29.07
CA ASN A 146 48.72 -38.60 -30.22
C ASN A 146 48.10 -38.95 -31.59
N VAL A 147 47.10 -38.22 -32.11
CA VAL A 147 46.66 -38.42 -33.52
C VAL A 147 46.45 -37.15 -34.35
N LEU A 148 46.39 -35.92 -33.82
CA LEU A 148 46.40 -34.71 -34.67
C LEU A 148 47.23 -33.57 -34.09
N LYS A 149 48.56 -33.71 -34.11
CA LYS A 149 49.50 -32.58 -34.02
C LYS A 149 49.67 -31.94 -35.39
N ASN A 150 48.68 -31.20 -35.90
CA ASN A 150 48.90 -30.40 -37.12
C ASN A 150 47.93 -29.23 -37.39
N PHE A 151 47.17 -28.72 -36.41
CA PHE A 151 46.25 -27.60 -36.72
C PHE A 151 46.23 -26.43 -35.74
N CYS A 152 47.24 -26.30 -34.87
CA CYS A 152 47.40 -25.11 -34.03
C CYS A 152 48.71 -24.37 -34.35
N SER A 153 48.83 -23.98 -35.62
CA SER A 153 49.70 -22.90 -36.05
C SER A 153 48.99 -22.18 -37.18
N PHE A 154 47.97 -21.40 -36.84
CA PHE A 154 47.71 -20.11 -37.46
C PHE A 154 46.57 -19.40 -36.70
N HIS A 155 46.95 -18.32 -36.02
CA HIS A 155 46.15 -17.17 -35.60
C HIS A 155 44.99 -17.39 -34.61
#